data_AF-A0A0N9UGL9-F1
#
_entry.id   AF-A0A0N9UGL9-F1
#
_cell.length_a   1.000
_cell.length_b   1.000
_cell.length_c   1.000
_cell.angle_alpha   90.00
_cell.angle_beta   90.00
_cell.angle_gamma   90.00
#
_symmetry.space_group_name_H-M   'P 1'
#
loop_
_entity.id
_entity.type
_entity.pdbx_description
1 polymer ?
#
loop_
_entity_poly.entity_id
_entity_poly.type
_entity_poly.pdbx_seq_one_letter_code
_entity_poly.pdbx_strand_id
1 'polypeptide(L)' 'MGLPALGDGDTGGLDDLLQIIEREVKPLVRDIVPVDADKEVLFGHSLGGMAVVHAAFVNPDAYDVFIASNPSIW' A
#
# COMPACT_ATOMS: atom_id res chain seq x y z
N MET A 1 22.49 4.04 -13.88
CA MET A 1 21.46 3.98 -12.83
C MET A 1 20.21 3.47 -13.52
N GLY A 2 20.02 2.15 -13.55
CA GLY A 2 18.98 1.49 -14.34
C GLY A 2 17.64 1.59 -13.62
N LEU A 3 16.59 1.95 -14.36
CA LEU A 3 15.21 1.75 -13.90
C LEU A 3 15.05 0.27 -13.55
N PRO A 4 14.42 -0.09 -12.42
CA PRO A 4 14.13 -1.49 -12.14
C PRO A 4 13.31 -2.02 -13.32
N ALA A 5 13.78 -3.14 -13.89
CA ALA A 5 13.05 -3.82 -14.93
C ALA A 5 11.68 -4.19 -14.36
N LEU A 6 10.61 -3.64 -14.93
CA LEU A 6 9.31 -4.29 -14.84
C LEU A 6 9.42 -5.48 -15.81
N GLY A 7 10.02 -6.57 -15.33
CA GLY A 7 10.19 -7.79 -16.11
C GLY A 7 8.85 -8.45 -16.36
N ASP A 8 8.63 -8.94 -17.59
CA ASP A 8 7.51 -9.81 -17.93
C ASP A 8 7.57 -11.10 -17.09
N GLY A 9 6.94 -11.08 -15.91
CA GLY A 9 6.92 -12.19 -14.95
C GLY A 9 7.09 -11.84 -13.46
N ASP A 10 7.38 -10.58 -13.10
CA ASP A 10 7.65 -10.20 -11.70
C ASP A 10 6.37 -9.98 -10.87
N THR A 11 5.87 -11.04 -10.25
CA THR A 11 4.89 -10.95 -9.15
C THR A 11 5.62 -11.05 -7.80
N GLY A 12 5.12 -10.37 -6.75
CA GLY A 12 5.68 -10.46 -5.38
C GLY A 12 6.09 -9.15 -4.70
N GLY A 13 6.00 -8.00 -5.38
CA GLY A 13 6.46 -6.70 -4.86
C GLY A 13 5.50 -5.97 -3.90
N LEU A 14 4.60 -6.68 -3.20
CA LEU A 14 3.61 -6.01 -2.32
C LEU A 14 4.26 -5.36 -1.09
N ASP A 15 5.26 -6.00 -0.50
CA ASP A 15 5.99 -5.43 0.65
C ASP A 15 6.74 -4.15 0.26
N ASP A 16 7.43 -4.17 -0.89
CA ASP A 16 8.17 -3.00 -1.40
C ASP A 16 7.21 -1.86 -1.72
N LEU A 17 6.08 -2.15 -2.39
CA LEU A 17 5.05 -1.16 -2.69
C LEU A 17 4.51 -0.51 -1.41
N LEU A 18 4.14 -1.31 -0.41
CA LEU A 18 3.61 -0.80 0.85
C LEU A 18 4.67 -0.01 1.62
N GLN A 19 5.92 -0.44 1.59
CA GLN A 19 7.03 0.28 2.20
C GLN A 19 7.24 1.66 1.55
N ILE A 20 7.14 1.77 0.22
CA ILE A 20 7.20 3.05 -0.49
C ILE A 20 6.06 3.96 -0.04
N ILE A 21 4.83 3.42 0.08
CA ILE A 21 3.68 4.22 0.54
C ILE A 21 3.94 4.76 1.96
N GLU A 22 4.38 3.90 2.89
CA GLU A 22 4.63 4.30 4.27
C GLU A 22 5.78 5.29 4.43
N ARG A 23 6.91 5.03 3.77
CA ARG A 23 8.18 5.74 4.04
C ARG A 23 8.43 6.92 3.13
N GLU A 24 7.77 6.98 1.98
CA GLU A 24 7.98 8.04 1.00
C GLU A 24 6.69 8.81 0.75
N VAL A 25 5.60 8.13 0.38
CA VAL A 25 4.36 8.82 -0.03
C VAL A 25 3.70 9.53 1.15
N LYS A 26 3.48 8.85 2.28
CA LYS A 26 2.83 9.46 3.45
C LYS A 26 3.58 10.71 3.95
N PRO A 27 4.92 10.70 4.17
CA PRO A 27 5.67 11.90 4.51
C PRO A 27 5.52 13.03 3.50
N LEU A 28 5.64 12.73 2.20
CA LEU A 28 5.51 13.74 1.14
C LEU A 28 4.13 14.40 1.13
N VAL A 29 3.07 13.64 1.39
CA VAL A 29 1.70 14.20 1.48
C VAL A 29 1.57 15.12 2.69
N ARG A 30 2.12 14.72 3.85
CA ARG A 30 2.10 15.53 5.09
C ARG A 30 2.85 16.85 4.96
N ASP A 31 3.85 16.92 4.09
CA ASP A 31 4.58 18.16 3.79
C ASP A 31 3.77 19.14 2.93
N ILE A 32 2.77 18.65 2.19
CA ILE A 32 1.96 19.46 1.26
C ILE A 32 0.66 19.92 1.92
N VAL A 33 0.03 19.05 2.73
CA VAL A 33 -1.25 19.33 3.38
C VAL A 33 -1.25 18.83 4.83
N PRO A 34 -1.99 19.49 5.75
CA PRO A 34 -2.21 18.94 7.09
C PRO A 34 -2.97 17.61 7.00
N VAL A 35 -2.38 16.55 7.55
CA VAL A 35 -2.98 15.21 7.65
C VAL A 35 -3.11 14.83 9.12
N ASP A 36 -4.24 14.24 9.48
CA ASP A 36 -4.44 13.61 10.79
C ASP A 36 -3.90 12.18 10.74
N ALA A 37 -2.79 11.93 11.43
CA ALA A 37 -2.11 10.63 11.39
C ALA A 37 -2.87 9.51 12.11
N ASP A 38 -3.87 9.86 12.92
CA ASP A 38 -4.74 8.90 13.63
C ASP A 38 -6.03 8.58 12.82
N LYS A 39 -6.08 8.99 11.54
CA LYS A 39 -7.21 8.77 10.63
C LYS A 39 -6.76 8.43 9.21
N GLU A 40 -6.03 7.33 9.05
CA GLU A 40 -5.53 6.84 7.78
C GLU A 40 -6.31 5.62 7.28
N VAL A 41 -6.68 5.65 5.99
CA VAL A 41 -7.47 4.59 5.35
C VAL A 41 -6.70 4.03 4.15
N LEU A 42 -6.53 2.70 4.10
CA LEU A 42 -6.03 2.01 2.92
C LEU A 42 -7.20 1.36 2.16
N PHE A 43 -7.39 1.76 0.90
CA PHE A 43 -8.41 1.21 0.02
C PHE A 43 -7.77 0.58 -1.23
N GLY A 44 -8.38 -0.49 -1.72
CA GLY A 44 -7.96 -1.12 -2.97
C GLY A 44 -9.01 -2.05 -3.56
N HIS A 45 -9.01 -2.19 -4.89
CA HIS A 45 -9.90 -3.06 -5.65
C HIS A 45 -9.13 -4.16 -6.40
N SER A 46 -9.66 -5.38 -6.50
CA SER A 46 -9.04 -6.51 -7.20
C SER A 46 -7.62 -6.81 -6.68
N LEU A 47 -6.57 -6.63 -7.49
CA LEU A 47 -5.18 -6.75 -7.02
C LEU A 47 -4.82 -5.71 -5.95
N GLY A 48 -5.37 -4.50 -6.04
CA GLY A 48 -5.26 -3.52 -4.96
C GLY A 48 -5.96 -3.98 -3.69
N GLY A 49 -7.08 -4.71 -3.82
CA GLY A 49 -7.76 -5.33 -2.68
C GLY A 49 -6.90 -6.42 -2.03
N MET A 50 -6.18 -7.21 -2.84
CA MET A 50 -5.19 -8.17 -2.33
C MET A 50 -4.05 -7.47 -1.58
N ALA A 51 -3.56 -6.32 -2.08
CA ALA A 51 -2.57 -5.50 -1.38
C ALA A 51 -3.08 -4.98 -0.02
N VAL A 52 -4.35 -4.56 0.06
CA VAL A 52 -4.99 -4.13 1.32
C VAL A 52 -5.07 -5.29 2.31
N VAL A 53 -5.51 -6.47 1.85
CA VAL A 53 -5.57 -7.68 2.69
C VAL A 53 -4.17 -8.03 3.20
N HIS A 54 -3.18 -8.04 2.30
CA HIS A 54 -1.78 -8.29 2.66
C HIS A 54 -1.28 -7.32 3.73
N ALA A 55 -1.49 -6.01 3.55
CA ALA A 55 -1.12 -4.98 4.52
C ALA A 55 -1.77 -5.21 5.89
N ALA A 56 -3.06 -5.53 5.94
CA ALA A 56 -3.79 -5.77 7.18
C ALA A 56 -3.25 -6.98 7.97
N PHE A 57 -2.70 -8.00 7.29
CA PHE A 57 -2.10 -9.17 7.95
C PHE A 57 -0.64 -8.97 8.35
N VAL A 58 0.13 -8.22 7.56
CA VAL A 58 1.57 -8.02 7.78
C VAL A 58 1.85 -6.87 8.75
N ASN A 59 1.08 -5.79 8.68
CA ASN A 59 1.23 -4.61 9.52
C ASN A 59 -0.14 -3.96 9.81
N PRO A 60 -0.95 -4.56 10.71
CA PRO A 60 -2.30 -4.09 11.02
C PRO A 60 -2.34 -2.67 11.61
N ASP A 61 -1.23 -2.19 12.19
CA ASP A 61 -1.14 -0.86 12.81
C ASP A 61 -0.72 0.23 11.80
N ALA A 62 -0.52 -0.13 10.52
CA ALA A 62 -0.11 0.83 9.47
C ALA A 62 -1.23 1.79 9.04
N TYR A 63 -2.49 1.40 9.22
CA TYR A 63 -3.67 2.20 8.88
C TYR A 63 -4.76 1.92 9.90
N ASP A 64 -5.62 2.90 10.16
CA ASP A 64 -6.76 2.74 11.07
C ASP A 64 -7.89 1.94 10.43
N VAL A 65 -8.04 2.04 9.10
CA VAL A 65 -9.10 1.36 8.35
C VAL A 65 -8.57 0.74 7.07
N PHE A 66 -8.93 -0.52 6.84
CA PHE A 66 -8.63 -1.26 5.62
C PHE A 66 -9.93 -1.55 4.86
N ILE A 67 -9.99 -1.17 3.58
CA ILE A 67 -11.14 -1.39 2.72
C ILE A 67 -10.70 -2.16 1.46
N ALA A 68 -10.87 -3.48 1.50
CA ALA A 68 -10.55 -4.38 0.39
C ALA A 68 -11.81 -4.68 -0.44
N SER A 69 -11.92 -4.07 -1.62
CA SER A 69 -13.05 -4.27 -2.53
C SER A 69 -12.74 -5.38 -3.55
N ASN A 70 -13.57 -6.43 -3.58
CA ASN A 70 -13.41 -7.58 -4.49
C ASN A 70 -11.95 -8.09 -4.57
N PRO A 71 -11.28 -8.38 -3.43
CA PRO A 71 -9.86 -8.69 -3.43
C PRO A 71 -9.57 -10.00 -4.18
N SER A 72 -8.50 -10.01 -4.98
CA SER A 72 -8.08 -11.18 -5.77
C SER A 72 -7.38 -12.25 -4.91
N ILE A 73 -8.13 -12.93 -4.04
CA ILE A 73 -7.62 -13.91 -3.04
C ILE A 73 -7.62 -15.38 -3.50
N TRP A 74 -7.92 -15.63 -4.77
CA TRP A 74 -8.08 -16.98 -5.33
C TRP A 74 -6.75 -17.67 -5.64
#